data_AF-A0A376VJK8-F1
#
_entry.id   AF-A0A376VJK8-F1
#
_cell.length_a   1.000
_cell.length_b   1.000
_cell.length_c   1.000
_cell.angle_alpha   90.00
_cell.angle_beta   90.00
_cell.angle_gamma   90.00
#
_symmetry.space_group_name_H-M   'P 1'
#
loop_
_entity.id
_entity.type
_entity.pdbx_description
1 polymer ?
#
loop_
_entity_poly.entity_id
_entity_poly.type
_entity_poly.pdbx_seq_one_letter_code
_entity_poly.pdbx_strand_id
1 'polypeptide(L)'
;MQGTALDKSQEFQLVGNDDVAELSTINATQEIKDSVTPEIIIALCGPIGSPLHETAEQISFSLKKYGYKTYDIRLSDLIRINSKYTSINIDESTNLKKFKSLITVGDKLREIYGSDILAKLAIAKISAERKKNFGEFDDIVNESSKRGSE
;
A
#
# COMPACT_ATOMS: atom_id res chain seq x y z
N MET A 1 60.87 27.03 23.85
CA MET A 1 59.93 26.36 24.78
C MET A 1 58.59 27.03 24.60
N GLN A 2 57.69 26.41 23.81
CA GLN A 2 56.45 25.73 24.29
C GLN A 2 55.44 26.74 24.86
N GLY A 3 54.16 26.85 24.46
CA GLY A 3 53.25 26.12 23.57
C GLY A 3 51.93 26.94 23.49
N THR A 4 51.25 26.92 22.35
CA THR A 4 49.90 26.35 22.12
C THR A 4 48.70 26.91 22.90
N ALA A 5 47.72 27.35 22.08
CA ALA A 5 46.27 27.04 22.13
C ALA A 5 45.29 27.93 22.93
N LEU A 6 44.44 28.61 22.16
CA LEU A 6 42.96 28.65 22.21
C LEU A 6 42.27 28.65 23.59
N ASP A 7 41.69 29.80 23.95
CA ASP A 7 40.86 30.00 25.13
C ASP A 7 39.36 29.76 24.83
N LYS A 8 38.90 28.59 25.29
CA LYS A 8 37.63 28.28 25.98
C LYS A 8 36.29 28.69 25.34
N SER A 9 35.88 27.89 24.35
CA SER A 9 34.47 27.50 24.25
C SER A 9 34.13 26.56 25.41
N GLN A 10 33.04 26.86 26.12
CA GLN A 10 32.56 26.15 27.30
C GLN A 10 32.54 24.62 27.12
N GLU A 11 33.30 23.92 27.96
CA GLU A 11 33.06 22.50 28.26
C GLU A 11 31.74 22.40 29.02
N PHE A 12 30.74 21.79 28.39
CA PHE A 12 29.54 21.33 29.06
C PHE A 12 29.78 19.88 29.49
N GLN A 13 30.24 19.68 30.73
CA GLN A 13 30.31 18.34 31.33
C GLN A 13 28.90 17.85 31.65
N LEU A 14 28.55 16.65 31.19
CA LEU A 14 27.46 15.88 31.75
C LEU A 14 28.02 14.57 32.33
N VAL A 15 27.64 14.39 33.60
CA VAL A 15 28.04 13.37 34.55
C VAL A 15 27.60 11.99 34.06
N GLY A 16 28.49 11.01 34.19
CA GLY A 16 28.19 9.61 33.92
C GLY A 16 27.10 9.10 34.86
N ASN A 17 26.09 8.43 34.30
CA ASN A 17 25.24 7.51 35.04
C ASN A 17 25.37 6.15 34.36
N ASP A 18 26.12 5.27 35.01
CA ASP A 18 26.26 3.86 34.68
C ASP A 18 24.90 3.17 34.83
N ASP A 19 24.04 3.24 33.82
CA ASP A 19 22.90 2.35 33.63
C ASP A 19 22.51 2.36 32.14
N VAL A 20 22.86 1.29 31.46
CA VAL A 20 22.62 1.05 30.03
C VAL A 20 21.12 0.88 29.80
N ALA A 21 20.42 1.99 29.57
CA ALA A 21 19.08 2.00 29.00
C ALA A 21 19.18 2.48 27.55
N GLU A 22 18.88 1.55 26.65
CA GLU A 22 18.91 1.62 25.20
C GLU A 22 18.28 2.92 24.65
N LEU A 23 19.12 3.94 24.43
CA LEU A 23 18.73 5.16 23.72
C LEU A 23 18.48 4.79 22.26
N SER A 24 17.21 4.60 21.91
CA SER A 24 16.75 4.53 20.53
C SER A 24 17.05 5.87 19.85
N THR A 25 18.25 6.02 19.30
CA THR A 25 18.61 7.18 18.49
C THR A 25 17.74 7.17 17.24
N ILE A 26 16.71 8.02 17.22
CA ILE A 26 15.86 8.22 16.05
C ILE A 26 16.73 8.78 14.94
N ASN A 27 17.08 7.94 13.96
CA ASN A 27 17.81 8.35 12.79
C ASN A 27 16.83 8.94 11.77
N ALA A 28 16.60 10.24 11.86
CA ALA A 28 15.66 10.96 10.99
C ALA A 28 15.95 10.73 9.49
N THR A 29 17.22 10.51 9.11
CA THR A 29 17.57 10.19 7.72
C THR A 29 17.10 8.80 7.31
N GLN A 30 17.10 7.84 8.23
CA GLN A 30 16.58 6.49 7.98
C GLN A 30 15.05 6.51 7.92
N GLU A 31 14.37 7.22 8.83
CA GLU A 31 12.91 7.35 8.79
C GLU A 31 12.41 8.00 7.50
N ILE A 32 13.10 9.03 6.99
CA ILE A 32 12.74 9.67 5.71
C ILE A 32 12.92 8.69 4.54
N LYS A 33 13.96 7.85 4.55
CA LYS A 33 14.17 6.84 3.50
C LYS A 33 13.10 5.75 3.56
N ASP A 34 12.71 5.34 4.76
CA ASP A 34 11.71 4.30 4.99
C ASP A 34 10.28 4.79 4.68
N SER A 35 9.99 6.09 4.86
CA SER A 35 8.66 6.66 4.59
C SER A 35 8.39 6.94 3.11
N VAL A 36 9.40 6.88 2.24
CA VAL A 36 9.23 7.13 0.81
C VAL A 36 8.83 5.82 0.15
N THR A 37 7.54 5.60 -0.02
CA THR A 37 7.04 4.48 -0.82
C THR A 37 7.18 4.84 -2.31
N PRO A 38 7.90 4.03 -3.12
CA PRO A 38 8.07 4.29 -4.56
C PRO A 38 6.79 4.03 -5.38
N GLU A 39 5.68 3.67 -4.74
CA GLU A 39 4.43 3.24 -5.37
C GLU A 39 3.25 4.09 -4.86
N ILE A 40 2.31 4.36 -5.76
CA ILE A 40 1.06 5.09 -5.45
C ILE A 40 -0.11 4.16 -5.77
N ILE A 41 -0.95 3.87 -4.78
CA ILE A 41 -2.18 3.08 -4.93
C ILE A 41 -3.38 4.02 -4.86
N ILE A 42 -4.20 4.04 -5.92
CA ILE A 42 -5.39 4.88 -6.02
C ILE A 42 -6.62 3.97 -6.16
N ALA A 43 -7.50 4.00 -5.16
CA ALA A 43 -8.77 3.30 -5.21
C ALA A 43 -9.86 4.23 -5.76
N LEU A 44 -10.52 3.81 -6.85
CA LEU A 44 -11.65 4.53 -7.43
C LEU A 44 -12.97 3.83 -7.05
N CYS A 45 -13.87 4.57 -6.40
CA CYS A 45 -15.19 4.10 -6.00
C CYS A 45 -16.26 5.08 -6.48
N GLY A 46 -17.38 4.56 -7.01
CA GLY A 46 -18.49 5.37 -7.47
C GLY A 46 -19.72 4.51 -7.81
N PRO A 47 -20.91 5.12 -7.90
CA PRO A 47 -22.13 4.41 -8.29
C PRO A 47 -22.05 3.81 -9.69
N ILE A 48 -22.94 2.86 -9.98
CA ILE A 48 -23.07 2.27 -11.33
C ILE A 48 -23.38 3.39 -12.32
N GLY A 49 -22.62 3.46 -13.40
CA GLY A 49 -22.73 4.51 -14.41
C GLY A 49 -21.78 5.68 -14.21
N SER A 50 -21.03 5.74 -13.11
CA SER A 50 -19.94 6.70 -12.98
C SER A 50 -18.83 6.44 -14.01
N PRO A 51 -18.21 7.49 -14.57
CA PRO A 51 -17.14 7.39 -15.56
C PRO A 51 -15.79 7.00 -14.91
N LEU A 52 -15.79 5.92 -14.12
CA LEU A 52 -14.60 5.46 -13.38
C LEU A 52 -13.49 5.02 -14.34
N HIS A 53 -13.85 4.46 -15.49
CA HIS A 53 -12.87 4.05 -16.50
C HIS A 53 -12.14 5.25 -17.10
N GLU A 54 -12.88 6.26 -17.56
CA GLU A 54 -12.33 7.51 -18.08
C GLU A 54 -11.50 8.23 -17.00
N THR A 55 -11.97 8.23 -15.75
CA THR A 55 -11.24 8.79 -14.61
C THR A 55 -9.90 8.07 -14.39
N ALA A 56 -9.89 6.73 -14.41
CA ALA A 56 -8.68 5.93 -14.28
C ALA A 56 -7.69 6.22 -15.43
N GLU A 57 -8.19 6.35 -16.66
CA GLU A 57 -7.36 6.67 -17.82
C GLU A 57 -6.72 8.06 -17.71
N GLN A 58 -7.47 9.08 -17.29
CA GLN A 58 -6.95 10.43 -17.11
C GLN A 58 -5.89 10.50 -16.00
N ILE A 59 -6.11 9.80 -14.89
CA ILE A 59 -5.12 9.67 -13.81
C ILE A 59 -3.87 8.95 -14.34
N SER A 60 -4.04 7.84 -15.05
CA SER A 60 -2.93 7.09 -15.64
C SER A 60 -2.10 7.96 -16.60
N PHE A 61 -2.77 8.67 -17.50
CA PHE A 61 -2.12 9.56 -18.46
C PHE A 61 -1.33 10.67 -17.76
N SER A 62 -1.90 11.25 -16.70
CA SER A 62 -1.23 12.29 -15.91
C SER A 62 0.01 11.74 -15.20
N LEU A 63 -0.09 10.58 -14.55
CA LEU A 63 1.03 9.95 -13.84
C LEU A 63 2.16 9.52 -14.79
N LYS A 64 1.83 9.03 -15.99
CA LYS A 64 2.83 8.65 -17.01
C LYS A 64 3.73 9.84 -17.42
N LYS A 65 3.21 11.07 -17.42
CA LYS A 65 4.00 12.28 -17.72
C LYS A 65 5.10 12.53 -16.69
N TYR A 66 4.93 12.03 -15.46
CA TYR A 66 5.92 12.12 -14.39
C TYR A 66 6.80 10.86 -14.29
N GLY A 67 6.76 9.98 -15.29
CA GLY A 67 7.60 8.77 -15.35
C GLY A 67 7.05 7.56 -14.58
N TYR A 68 5.85 7.65 -14.01
CA TYR A 68 5.23 6.49 -13.35
C TYR A 68 4.75 5.45 -14.35
N LYS A 69 5.03 4.18 -14.04
CA LYS A 69 4.33 3.04 -14.66
C LYS A 69 3.00 2.84 -13.95
N THR A 70 1.92 2.74 -14.71
CA THR A 70 0.56 2.65 -14.15
C THR A 70 -0.05 1.30 -14.49
N TYR A 71 -0.70 0.66 -13.51
CA TYR A 71 -1.34 -0.63 -13.65
C TYR A 71 -2.80 -0.53 -13.19
N ASP A 72 -3.75 -0.98 -14.02
CA ASP A 72 -5.17 -1.01 -13.67
C ASP A 72 -5.52 -2.39 -13.08
N ILE A 73 -6.18 -2.39 -11.92
CA ILE A 73 -6.68 -3.58 -11.25
C ILE A 73 -8.19 -3.40 -11.04
N ARG A 74 -8.98 -4.14 -11.82
CA ARG A 74 -10.44 -4.08 -11.76
C ARG A 74 -11.01 -5.17 -10.86
N LEU A 75 -11.75 -4.77 -9.83
CA LEU A 75 -12.45 -5.71 -8.93
C LEU A 75 -13.43 -6.62 -9.69
N SER A 76 -14.06 -6.13 -10.76
CA SER A 76 -14.96 -6.94 -11.59
C SER A 76 -14.27 -8.14 -12.22
N ASP A 77 -12.99 -8.01 -12.57
CA ASP A 77 -12.21 -9.09 -13.19
C ASP A 77 -11.81 -10.13 -12.13
N LEU A 78 -11.45 -9.66 -10.92
CA LEU A 78 -11.22 -10.53 -9.77
C LEU A 78 -12.47 -11.33 -9.40
N ILE A 79 -13.64 -10.69 -9.35
CA ILE A 79 -14.93 -11.36 -9.11
C ILE A 79 -15.21 -12.40 -10.19
N ARG A 80 -14.99 -12.06 -11.47
CA ARG A 80 -15.19 -12.96 -12.60
C ARG A 80 -14.33 -14.22 -12.51
N ILE A 81 -13.03 -14.07 -12.23
CA ILE A 81 -12.09 -15.20 -12.09
C ILE A 81 -12.49 -16.12 -10.93
N ASN A 82 -13.05 -15.54 -9.86
CA ASN A 82 -13.47 -16.26 -8.66
C ASN A 82 -14.94 -16.72 -8.68
N SER A 83 -15.71 -16.42 -9.74
CA SER A 83 -17.13 -16.81 -9.86
C SER A 83 -17.36 -18.32 -9.80
N LYS A 84 -16.36 -19.12 -10.21
CA LYS A 84 -16.37 -20.58 -10.09
C LYS A 84 -16.60 -21.10 -8.67
N TYR A 85 -16.33 -20.28 -7.64
CA TYR A 85 -16.54 -20.65 -6.24
C TYR A 85 -17.93 -20.29 -5.70
N THR A 86 -18.79 -19.63 -6.48
CA THR A 86 -20.12 -19.19 -6.03
C THR A 86 -21.28 -19.93 -6.68
N SER A 87 -21.01 -20.88 -7.59
CA SER A 87 -22.01 -21.61 -8.39
C SER A 87 -22.97 -20.70 -9.20
N ILE A 88 -22.65 -19.41 -9.34
CA ILE A 88 -23.45 -18.41 -10.06
C ILE A 88 -22.76 -18.10 -11.38
N ASN A 89 -23.48 -18.23 -12.48
CA ASN A 89 -22.98 -17.85 -13.80
C ASN A 89 -23.15 -16.34 -14.04
N ILE A 90 -22.17 -15.73 -14.70
CA ILE A 90 -22.23 -14.33 -15.10
C ILE A 90 -22.98 -14.23 -16.42
N ASP A 91 -24.13 -13.56 -16.42
CA ASP A 91 -24.89 -13.29 -17.64
C ASP A 91 -24.29 -12.11 -18.41
N GLU A 92 -23.74 -12.37 -19.59
CA GLU A 92 -23.12 -11.35 -20.46
C GLU A 92 -24.05 -10.77 -21.52
N SER A 93 -25.32 -11.17 -21.56
CA SER A 93 -26.25 -10.79 -22.62
C SER A 93 -26.51 -9.29 -22.71
N THR A 94 -26.49 -8.58 -21.58
CA THR A 94 -26.64 -7.12 -21.52
C THR A 94 -25.74 -6.55 -20.43
N ASN A 95 -25.35 -5.28 -20.56
CA ASN A 95 -24.57 -4.59 -19.53
C ASN A 95 -25.27 -4.61 -18.17
N LEU A 96 -26.58 -4.37 -18.13
CA LEU A 96 -27.36 -4.40 -16.88
C LEU A 96 -27.30 -5.76 -16.20
N LYS A 97 -27.54 -6.85 -16.96
CA LYS A 97 -27.49 -8.22 -16.43
C LYS A 97 -26.09 -8.62 -16.01
N LYS A 98 -25.06 -8.18 -16.74
CA LYS A 98 -23.65 -8.39 -16.40
C LYS A 98 -23.32 -7.75 -15.05
N PHE A 99 -23.64 -6.48 -14.86
CA PHE A 99 -23.41 -5.80 -13.59
C PHE A 99 -24.17 -6.44 -12.45
N LYS A 100 -25.45 -6.77 -12.67
CA LYS A 100 -26.26 -7.46 -11.65
C LYS A 100 -25.67 -8.81 -11.26
N SER A 101 -25.23 -9.61 -12.24
CA SER A 101 -24.60 -10.91 -11.97
C SER A 101 -23.29 -10.76 -11.20
N LEU A 102 -22.45 -9.78 -11.57
CA LEU A 102 -21.20 -9.51 -10.86
C LEU A 102 -21.43 -9.05 -9.41
N ILE A 103 -22.46 -8.24 -9.17
CA ILE A 103 -22.86 -7.84 -7.81
C ILE A 103 -23.26 -9.08 -7.01
N THR A 104 -24.15 -9.93 -7.55
CA THR A 104 -24.59 -11.16 -6.87
C THR A 104 -23.43 -12.10 -6.57
N VAL A 105 -22.50 -12.30 -7.51
CA VAL A 105 -21.29 -13.12 -7.29
C VAL A 105 -20.43 -12.49 -6.19
N GLY A 106 -20.20 -11.18 -6.23
CA GLY A 106 -19.42 -10.46 -5.23
C GLY A 106 -20.02 -10.59 -3.83
N ASP A 107 -21.34 -10.46 -3.71
CA ASP A 107 -22.05 -10.64 -2.44
C ASP A 107 -21.96 -12.09 -1.96
N LYS A 108 -22.07 -13.07 -2.86
CA LYS A 108 -21.92 -14.48 -2.49
C LYS A 108 -20.50 -14.80 -2.02
N LEU A 109 -19.47 -14.23 -2.66
CA LEU A 109 -18.09 -14.37 -2.19
C LEU A 109 -17.92 -13.82 -0.77
N ARG A 110 -18.54 -12.67 -0.46
CA ARG A 110 -18.52 -12.08 0.88
C ARG A 110 -19.24 -12.94 1.92
N GLU A 111 -20.33 -13.59 1.54
CA GLU A 111 -21.05 -14.52 2.41
C GLU A 111 -20.21 -15.76 2.75
N ILE A 112 -19.45 -16.30 1.77
CA ILE A 112 -18.65 -17.52 1.95
C ILE A 112 -17.35 -17.25 2.70
N TYR A 113 -16.63 -16.17 2.35
CA TYR A 113 -15.25 -15.93 2.79
C TYR A 113 -15.08 -14.72 3.71
N GLY A 114 -16.15 -13.98 3.98
CA GLY A 114 -16.13 -12.76 4.78
C GLY A 114 -16.14 -11.47 3.93
N SER A 115 -16.54 -10.36 4.55
CA SER A 115 -16.74 -9.07 3.88
C SER A 115 -15.47 -8.48 3.27
N ASP A 116 -14.30 -8.86 3.77
CA ASP A 116 -12.99 -8.35 3.39
C ASP A 116 -12.33 -9.14 2.23
N ILE A 117 -12.98 -10.19 1.71
CA ILE A 117 -12.41 -11.06 0.66
C ILE A 117 -11.98 -10.30 -0.59
N LEU A 118 -12.76 -9.31 -1.05
CA LEU A 118 -12.41 -8.56 -2.26
C LEU A 118 -11.19 -7.66 -2.04
N ALA A 119 -11.03 -7.13 -0.82
CA ALA A 119 -9.85 -6.36 -0.45
C ALA A 119 -8.61 -7.27 -0.41
N LYS A 120 -8.71 -8.45 0.20
CA LYS A 120 -7.66 -9.47 0.20
C LYS A 120 -7.24 -9.86 -1.22
N LEU A 121 -8.19 -10.08 -2.12
CA LEU A 121 -7.92 -10.38 -3.53
C LEU A 121 -7.23 -9.21 -4.25
N ALA A 122 -7.64 -7.97 -3.99
CA ALA A 122 -7.00 -6.80 -4.56
C ALA A 122 -5.56 -6.64 -4.06
N ILE A 123 -5.32 -6.79 -2.76
CA ILE A 123 -3.98 -6.75 -2.14
C ILE A 123 -3.09 -7.85 -2.74
N ALA A 124 -3.59 -9.08 -2.84
CA ALA A 124 -2.85 -10.18 -3.45
C ALA A 124 -2.51 -9.88 -4.92
N LYS A 125 -3.42 -9.24 -5.66
CA LYS A 125 -3.18 -8.83 -7.05
C LYS A 125 -2.12 -7.72 -7.16
N ILE A 126 -2.16 -6.73 -6.27
CA ILE A 126 -1.13 -5.66 -6.18
C ILE A 126 0.23 -6.29 -5.89
N SER A 127 0.32 -7.15 -4.87
CA SER A 127 1.56 -7.85 -4.50
C SER A 127 2.11 -8.70 -5.66
N ALA A 128 1.23 -9.41 -6.39
CA ALA A 128 1.63 -10.17 -7.56
C ALA A 128 2.16 -9.29 -8.71
N GLU A 129 1.52 -8.16 -8.99
CA GLU A 129 2.03 -7.20 -10.00
C GLU A 129 3.35 -6.57 -9.55
N ARG A 130 3.51 -6.26 -8.25
CA ARG A 130 4.76 -5.77 -7.69
C ARG A 130 5.89 -6.77 -7.93
N LYS A 131 5.68 -8.04 -7.55
CA LYS A 131 6.67 -9.12 -7.74
C LYS A 131 7.03 -9.31 -9.21
N LYS A 132 6.04 -9.27 -10.10
CA LYS A 132 6.23 -9.46 -11.54
C LYS A 132 7.06 -8.34 -12.19
N ASN A 133 6.86 -7.09 -11.77
CA ASN A 133 7.44 -5.93 -12.46
C ASN A 133 8.70 -5.38 -11.77
N PHE A 134 8.86 -5.59 -10.46
CA PHE A 134 9.91 -5.00 -9.65
C PHE A 134 10.78 -6.02 -8.88
N GLY A 135 10.42 -7.31 -8.90
CA GLY A 135 11.12 -8.35 -8.14
C GLY A 135 10.64 -8.48 -6.70
N GLU A 136 11.38 -9.22 -5.86
CA GLU A 136 11.05 -9.32 -4.44
C GLU A 136 11.39 -8.01 -3.73
N PHE A 137 10.38 -7.45 -3.05
CA PHE A 137 10.49 -6.26 -2.22
C PHE A 137 10.26 -6.71 -0.78
N ASP A 138 11.18 -6.37 0.12
CA ASP A 138 10.93 -6.49 1.56
C ASP A 138 9.99 -5.33 1.96
N ASP A 139 8.73 -5.65 2.23
CA ASP A 139 7.78 -4.73 2.87
C ASP A 139 8.23 -4.54 4.33
N ILE A 140 9.21 -3.66 4.54
CA ILE A 140 9.56 -3.21 5.89
C ILE A 140 8.50 -2.19 6.28
N VAL A 141 7.41 -2.66 6.91
CA VAL A 141 6.49 -1.79 7.64
C VAL A 141 7.25 -1.29 8.87
N ASN A 142 7.99 -0.19 8.73
CA ASN A 142 8.64 0.47 9.86
C ASN A 142 7.65 1.45 10.51
N GLU A 143 6.53 0.92 11.01
CA GLU A 143 5.74 1.65 12.02
C GLU A 143 6.48 1.56 13.37
N SER A 144 7.67 2.15 13.43
CA SER A 144 8.39 2.57 14.64
C SER A 144 7.97 1.87 15.94
N SER A 145 8.22 0.56 16.08
CA SER A 145 8.22 -0.20 17.35
C SER A 145 7.22 0.25 18.44
N LYS A 146 6.00 0.68 18.08
CA LYS A 146 4.99 1.17 19.03
C LYS A 146 3.93 0.10 19.17
N ARG A 147 3.68 -0.50 20.33
CA ARG A 147 4.17 -0.24 21.68
C ARG A 147 3.75 -1.47 22.49
N GLY A 148 4.67 -1.96 23.33
CA GLY A 148 4.41 -2.64 24.60
C GLY A 148 3.27 -3.65 24.67
N SER A 149 3.65 -4.90 24.89
CA SER A 149 2.99 -5.76 25.86
C SER A 149 2.33 -4.97 27.01
N GLU A 150 1.01 -5.10 27.11
CA GLU A 150 0.23 -5.10 28.36
C GLU A 150 -1.10 -5.81 28.11
#